data_AF-A0A2U9IQ03-F1
#
_entry.id   AF-A0A2U9IQ03-F1
#
_cell.length_a   1.000
_cell.length_b   1.000
_cell.length_c   1.000
_cell.angle_alpha   90.00
_cell.angle_beta   90.00
_cell.angle_gamma   90.00
#
_symmetry.space_group_name_H-M   'P 1'
#
loop_
_entity.id
_entity.type
_entity.pdbx_description
1 polymer ?
#
loop_
_entity_poly.entity_id
_entity_poly.type
_entity_poly.pdbx_seq_one_letter_code
_entity_poly.pdbx_strand_id
1 'polypeptide(L)'
;MCDYRLVRINRSISKVKNIVLVPRDLFNKFTTDEAYFKVLVSDNREELPISKSYYYYILSQLKDSQLLNENAISFKAAIPVIITERGIEFDNSMMFIDDQNKTLYFIDTKSTKYECPSCPMYTECVYGLKRVAREMGIKVGNIDENGRFERLPSKLWNIVINNILVKHLNKLQSIKIPLTV
;
A
#
# COMPACT_ATOMS: atom_id res chain seq x y z
N MET A 1 4.44 8.42 13.26
CA MET A 1 3.08 8.77 12.82
C MET A 1 2.77 7.94 11.58
N CYS A 2 1.52 7.64 11.28
CA CYS A 2 1.12 6.98 10.03
C CYS A 2 -0.37 7.16 9.69
N ASP A 3 -0.79 6.76 8.50
CA ASP A 3 -2.16 6.38 8.18
C ASP A 3 -2.18 4.88 7.91
N TYR A 4 -3.06 4.14 8.58
CA TYR A 4 -3.18 2.71 8.43
C TYR A 4 -4.62 2.35 8.13
N ARG A 5 -4.84 1.51 7.12
CA ARG A 5 -6.18 1.09 6.69
C ARG A 5 -6.19 -0.38 6.30
N LEU A 6 -7.32 -1.01 6.61
CA LEU A 6 -7.70 -2.33 6.13
C LEU A 6 -8.90 -2.16 5.22
N VAL A 7 -8.77 -2.58 3.97
CA VAL A 7 -9.81 -2.40 2.96
C VAL A 7 -10.17 -3.75 2.35
N ARG A 8 -11.46 -4.10 2.35
CA ARG A 8 -11.95 -5.32 1.71
C ARG A 8 -11.91 -5.17 0.19
N ILE A 9 -11.49 -6.23 -0.50
CA ILE A 9 -11.38 -6.29 -1.95
C ILE A 9 -12.60 -7.03 -2.52
N ASN A 10 -13.37 -6.33 -3.34
CA ASN A 10 -14.51 -6.89 -4.09
C ASN A 10 -14.21 -7.06 -5.58
N ARG A 11 -13.01 -6.64 -6.03
CA ARG A 11 -12.49 -6.82 -7.39
C ARG A 11 -11.73 -8.15 -7.53
N SER A 12 -11.65 -8.65 -8.76
CA SER A 12 -10.76 -9.76 -9.12
C SER A 12 -9.29 -9.42 -8.82
N ILE A 13 -8.51 -10.44 -8.47
CA ILE A 13 -7.06 -10.29 -8.24
C ILE A 13 -6.35 -11.23 -9.20
N SER A 14 -5.42 -10.70 -9.98
CA SER A 14 -4.64 -11.45 -10.95
C SER A 14 -3.85 -12.57 -10.27
N LYS A 15 -3.61 -13.66 -11.01
CA LYS A 15 -2.71 -14.76 -10.60
C LYS A 15 -1.25 -14.31 -10.63
N VAL A 16 -0.89 -13.48 -11.61
CA VAL A 16 0.44 -12.87 -11.73
C VAL A 16 0.42 -11.58 -10.93
N LYS A 17 1.25 -11.49 -9.90
CA LYS A 17 1.34 -10.34 -9.00
C LYS A 17 2.78 -9.89 -8.88
N ASN A 18 2.99 -8.61 -9.14
CA ASN A 18 4.31 -8.01 -9.05
C ASN A 18 4.45 -7.13 -7.81
N ILE A 19 5.69 -6.89 -7.39
CA ILE A 19 5.99 -5.71 -6.57
C ILE A 19 6.07 -4.53 -7.53
N VAL A 20 5.23 -3.53 -7.33
CA VAL A 20 5.17 -2.34 -8.17
C VAL A 20 5.69 -1.13 -7.40
N LEU A 21 6.42 -0.26 -8.09
CA LEU A 21 6.82 1.03 -7.56
C LEU A 21 5.86 2.09 -8.11
N VAL A 22 5.35 2.92 -7.22
CA VAL A 22 4.40 3.98 -7.59
C VAL A 22 4.95 5.35 -7.24
N PRO A 23 4.65 6.40 -8.03
CA PRO A 23 4.97 7.76 -7.65
C PRO A 23 4.38 8.10 -6.29
N ARG A 24 5.15 8.77 -5.41
CA ARG A 24 4.64 9.19 -4.10
C ARG A 24 3.39 10.06 -4.21
N ASP A 25 3.27 10.90 -5.24
CA ASP A 25 2.08 11.74 -5.46
C ASP A 25 0.83 10.93 -5.77
N LEU A 26 0.95 9.86 -6.56
CA LEU A 26 -0.15 8.94 -6.80
C LEU A 26 -0.52 8.19 -5.52
N PHE A 27 0.48 7.74 -4.75
CA PHE A 27 0.25 7.06 -3.48
C PHE A 27 -0.48 7.97 -2.47
N ASN A 28 -0.11 9.25 -2.41
CA ASN A 28 -0.78 10.26 -1.56
C ASN A 28 -2.28 10.37 -1.86
N LYS A 29 -2.72 10.12 -3.10
CA LYS A 29 -4.15 10.16 -3.46
C LYS A 29 -4.99 9.18 -2.65
N PHE A 30 -4.42 8.05 -2.23
CA PHE A 30 -5.12 7.09 -1.37
C PHE A 30 -5.27 7.59 0.07
N THR A 31 -4.37 8.45 0.54
CA THR A 31 -4.51 9.10 1.85
C THR A 31 -5.56 10.22 1.79
N THR A 32 -5.56 11.02 0.71
CA THR A 32 -6.37 12.25 0.61
C THR A 32 -7.74 12.08 -0.04
N ASP A 33 -7.95 11.02 -0.83
CA ASP A 33 -9.18 10.80 -1.58
C ASP A 33 -9.61 9.32 -1.55
N GLU A 34 -10.68 9.05 -0.79
CA GLU A 34 -11.30 7.74 -0.66
C GLU A 34 -11.75 7.13 -2.00
N ALA A 35 -11.99 7.95 -3.03
CA ALA A 35 -12.36 7.46 -4.35
C ALA A 35 -11.29 6.52 -4.93
N TYR A 36 -10.00 6.75 -4.64
CA TYR A 36 -8.92 5.90 -5.13
C TYR A 36 -9.01 4.49 -4.55
N PHE A 37 -9.28 4.33 -3.25
CA PHE A 37 -9.52 3.01 -2.68
C PHE A 37 -10.75 2.36 -3.28
N LYS A 38 -11.87 3.08 -3.34
CA LYS A 38 -13.14 2.58 -3.89
C LYS A 38 -12.98 2.06 -5.32
N VAL A 39 -12.33 2.83 -6.19
CA VAL A 39 -12.08 2.45 -7.59
C VAL A 39 -11.02 1.36 -7.68
N LEU A 40 -10.06 1.27 -6.76
CA LEU A 40 -9.07 0.18 -6.76
C LEU A 40 -9.68 -1.16 -6.36
N VAL A 41 -10.54 -1.19 -5.34
CA VAL A 41 -11.03 -2.43 -4.73
C VAL A 41 -12.36 -2.93 -5.28
N SER A 42 -13.06 -2.12 -6.08
CA SER A 42 -14.33 -2.48 -6.74
C SER A 42 -14.33 -2.04 -8.20
N ASP A 43 -14.78 -2.93 -9.09
CA ASP A 43 -15.12 -2.62 -10.49
C ASP A 43 -16.60 -2.29 -10.70
N ASN A 44 -17.44 -2.40 -9.66
CA ASN A 44 -18.83 -1.98 -9.74
C ASN A 44 -18.96 -0.46 -9.62
N ARG A 45 -18.89 0.23 -10.76
CA ARG A 45 -19.06 1.69 -10.86
C ARG A 45 -20.38 2.18 -10.25
N GLU A 46 -21.46 1.42 -10.38
CA GLU A 46 -22.81 1.86 -9.99
C GLU A 46 -22.98 1.99 -8.49
N GLU A 47 -22.23 1.21 -7.72
CA GLU A 47 -22.22 1.27 -6.25
C GLU A 47 -21.32 2.40 -5.71
N LEU A 48 -20.53 3.06 -6.56
CA LEU A 48 -19.59 4.08 -6.13
C LEU A 48 -20.22 5.47 -6.24
N PRO A 49 -20.28 6.26 -5.14
CA PRO A 49 -20.82 7.62 -5.16
C PRO A 49 -19.80 8.62 -5.74
N ILE A 50 -19.35 8.39 -6.97
CA ILE A 50 -18.41 9.26 -7.70
C ILE A 50 -18.89 9.44 -9.14
N SER A 51 -18.52 10.57 -9.76
CA SER A 51 -18.92 10.85 -11.15
C SER A 51 -18.29 9.85 -12.13
N LYS A 52 -18.98 9.59 -13.25
CA LYS A 52 -18.50 8.67 -14.29
C LYS A 52 -17.13 9.09 -14.83
N SER A 53 -16.95 10.37 -15.14
CA SER A 53 -15.68 10.91 -15.63
C SER A 53 -14.57 10.71 -14.60
N TYR A 54 -14.84 10.94 -13.31
CA TYR A 54 -13.84 10.79 -12.28
C TYR A 54 -13.47 9.33 -12.01
N TYR A 55 -14.43 8.41 -12.05
CA TYR A 55 -14.17 6.97 -12.00
C TYR A 55 -13.18 6.54 -13.09
N TYR A 56 -13.43 6.92 -14.34
CA TYR A 56 -12.57 6.52 -15.46
C TYR A 56 -11.21 7.22 -15.44
N TYR A 57 -11.14 8.45 -14.95
CA TYR A 57 -9.88 9.14 -14.68
C TYR A 57 -9.02 8.36 -13.69
N ILE A 58 -9.57 8.02 -12.52
CA ILE A 58 -8.85 7.22 -11.50
C ILE A 58 -8.47 5.85 -12.07
N LEU A 59 -9.41 5.17 -12.73
CA LEU A 59 -9.17 3.85 -13.32
C LEU A 59 -8.00 3.87 -14.30
N SER A 60 -7.89 4.92 -15.14
CA SER A 60 -6.75 5.10 -16.04
C SER A 60 -5.45 5.21 -15.26
N GLN A 61 -5.38 6.07 -14.24
CA GLN A 61 -4.17 6.23 -13.44
C GLN A 61 -3.75 4.95 -12.71
N LEU A 62 -4.71 4.16 -12.22
CA LEU A 62 -4.44 2.85 -11.59
C LEU A 62 -3.91 1.82 -12.60
N LYS A 63 -4.40 1.82 -13.84
CA LYS A 63 -3.87 0.98 -14.92
C LYS A 63 -2.48 1.43 -15.35
N ASP A 64 -2.29 2.73 -15.52
CA ASP A 64 -1.01 3.31 -15.93
C ASP A 64 0.10 3.03 -14.92
N SER A 65 -0.24 2.96 -13.63
CA SER A 65 0.65 2.59 -12.53
C SER A 65 0.77 1.09 -12.27
N GLN A 66 0.21 0.25 -13.15
CA GLN A 66 0.23 -1.22 -13.05
C GLN A 66 -0.39 -1.78 -11.75
N LEU A 67 -1.19 -0.97 -11.04
CA LEU A 67 -1.99 -1.43 -9.92
C LEU A 67 -3.17 -2.29 -10.40
N LEU A 68 -3.60 -2.06 -11.64
CA LEU A 68 -4.61 -2.85 -12.34
C LEU A 68 -4.11 -3.33 -13.70
N ASN A 69 -4.47 -4.56 -14.06
CA ASN A 69 -4.34 -5.11 -15.40
C ASN A 69 -5.64 -5.81 -15.80
N GLU A 70 -6.18 -5.52 -16.99
CA GLU A 70 -7.46 -6.07 -17.47
C GLU A 70 -8.62 -5.94 -16.43
N ASN A 71 -8.62 -4.86 -15.64
CA ASN A 71 -9.53 -4.59 -14.52
C ASN A 71 -9.37 -5.49 -13.27
N ALA A 72 -8.37 -6.35 -13.21
CA ALA A 72 -7.99 -7.09 -12.01
C ALA A 72 -6.85 -6.38 -11.26
N ILE A 73 -6.82 -6.51 -9.93
CA ILE A 73 -5.66 -6.07 -9.13
C ILE A 73 -4.43 -6.91 -9.51
N SER A 74 -3.35 -6.25 -9.95
CA SER A 74 -2.18 -6.89 -10.57
C SER A 74 -0.89 -6.82 -9.75
N PHE A 75 -0.96 -6.34 -8.51
CA PHE A 75 0.21 -6.22 -7.64
C PHE A 75 0.07 -7.04 -6.37
N LYS A 76 1.22 -7.42 -5.79
CA LYS A 76 1.32 -8.00 -4.46
C LYS A 76 1.61 -6.94 -3.42
N ALA A 77 2.58 -6.07 -3.73
CA ALA A 77 2.85 -4.87 -2.95
C ALA A 77 3.08 -3.68 -3.88
N ALA A 78 2.59 -2.51 -3.49
CA ALA A 78 2.89 -1.24 -4.12
C ALA A 78 3.65 -0.36 -3.13
N ILE A 79 4.87 0.04 -3.49
CA ILE A 79 5.77 0.81 -2.64
C ILE A 79 5.98 2.18 -3.31
N PRO A 80 5.71 3.30 -2.62
CA PRO A 80 5.94 4.61 -3.18
C PRO A 80 7.43 4.92 -3.28
N VAL A 81 7.77 5.65 -4.34
CA VAL A 81 9.11 6.17 -4.57
C VAL A 81 9.08 7.68 -4.80
N ILE A 82 10.15 8.33 -4.37
CA ILE A 82 10.42 9.75 -4.61
C ILE A 82 11.64 9.82 -5.51
N ILE A 83 11.51 10.51 -6.63
CA ILE A 83 12.63 10.75 -7.53
C ILE A 83 13.20 12.11 -7.16
N THR A 84 14.48 12.12 -6.81
CA THR A 84 15.25 13.33 -6.49
C THR A 84 16.41 13.44 -7.47
N GLU A 85 17.08 14.59 -7.47
CA GLU A 85 18.33 14.79 -8.24
C GLU A 85 19.42 13.77 -7.88
N ARG A 86 19.35 13.19 -6.68
CA ARG A 86 20.31 12.19 -6.16
C ARG A 86 19.94 10.75 -6.50
N GLY A 87 18.77 10.52 -7.09
CA GLY A 87 18.30 9.21 -7.51
C GLY A 87 16.90 8.87 -7.01
N ILE A 88 16.64 7.58 -6.79
CA ILE A 88 15.35 7.06 -6.35
C ILE A 88 15.41 6.78 -4.86
N GLU A 89 14.56 7.46 -4.09
CA GLU A 89 14.34 7.20 -2.68
C GLU A 89 13.08 6.36 -2.49
N PHE A 90 13.24 5.23 -1.81
CA PHE A 90 12.12 4.39 -1.43
C PHE A 90 11.50 4.92 -0.15
N ASP A 91 10.17 5.05 -0.15
CA ASP A 91 9.42 5.38 1.05
C ASP A 91 9.02 4.09 1.77
N ASN A 92 9.09 4.09 3.10
CA ASN A 92 8.65 2.97 3.94
C ASN A 92 7.13 2.97 4.11
N SER A 93 6.40 3.25 3.04
CA SER A 93 4.94 3.15 2.95
C SER A 93 4.60 2.03 1.98
N MET A 94 3.40 1.47 2.07
CA MET A 94 3.06 0.31 1.25
C MET A 94 1.55 0.08 1.14
N MET A 95 1.11 -0.40 -0.02
CA MET A 95 -0.10 -1.23 -0.14
C MET A 95 0.30 -2.67 -0.31
N PHE A 96 -0.41 -3.58 0.35
CA PHE A 96 -0.17 -5.02 0.24
C PHE A 96 -1.48 -5.76 0.08
N ILE A 97 -1.52 -6.72 -0.84
CA ILE A 97 -2.69 -7.53 -1.13
C ILE A 97 -2.56 -8.88 -0.45
N ASP A 98 -3.47 -9.20 0.48
CA ASP A 98 -3.69 -10.56 0.97
C ASP A 98 -4.80 -11.20 0.14
N ASP A 99 -4.38 -12.11 -0.74
CA ASP A 99 -5.25 -12.74 -1.71
C ASP A 99 -6.21 -13.73 -1.06
N GLN A 100 -5.76 -14.38 0.01
CA GLN A 100 -6.52 -15.41 0.71
C GLN A 100 -7.71 -14.77 1.43
N ASN A 101 -7.47 -13.63 2.08
CA ASN A 101 -8.51 -12.91 2.82
C ASN A 101 -9.17 -11.79 2.02
N LYS A 102 -8.81 -11.62 0.73
CA LYS A 102 -9.31 -10.53 -0.13
C LYS A 102 -9.23 -9.18 0.59
N THR A 103 -8.07 -8.89 1.19
CA THR A 103 -7.85 -7.69 2.00
C THR A 103 -6.65 -6.91 1.48
N LEU A 104 -6.80 -5.60 1.36
CA LEU A 104 -5.72 -4.66 1.11
C LEU A 104 -5.29 -4.04 2.44
N TYR A 105 -4.01 -4.18 2.75
CA TYR A 105 -3.33 -3.50 3.86
C TYR A 105 -2.67 -2.25 3.32
N PHE A 106 -3.03 -1.09 3.85
CA PHE A 106 -2.40 0.17 3.49
C PHE A 106 -1.70 0.75 4.71
N ILE A 107 -0.46 1.18 4.52
CA ILE A 107 0.27 1.99 5.48
C ILE A 107 1.01 3.13 4.80
N ASP A 108 0.74 4.34 5.26
CA ASP A 108 1.49 5.53 4.90
C ASP A 108 2.27 6.01 6.12
N THR A 109 3.58 5.76 6.17
CA THR A 109 4.43 6.11 7.32
C THR A 109 4.83 7.58 7.35
N LYS A 110 4.58 8.32 6.27
CA LYS A 110 4.79 9.78 6.22
C LYS A 110 3.56 10.59 6.61
N SER A 111 2.40 9.95 6.72
CA SER A 111 1.18 10.60 7.18
C SER A 111 1.24 10.95 8.67
N THR A 112 0.67 12.11 9.01
CA THR A 112 0.54 12.62 10.37
C THR A 112 -0.80 12.25 11.03
N LYS A 113 -1.64 11.45 10.36
CA LYS A 113 -3.01 11.15 10.80
C LYS A 113 -3.10 10.45 12.16
N TYR A 114 -2.24 9.46 12.40
CA TYR A 114 -2.18 8.72 13.65
C TYR A 114 -0.78 8.76 14.26
N GLU A 115 -0.69 8.69 15.59
CA GLU A 115 0.57 8.63 16.31
C GLU A 115 0.49 7.63 17.47
N CYS A 116 1.58 6.91 17.73
CA CYS A 116 1.71 6.08 18.94
C CYS A 116 2.25 6.94 20.10
N PRO A 117 1.70 6.82 21.32
CA PRO A 117 0.87 5.71 21.80
C PRO A 117 -0.65 5.87 21.62
N SER A 118 -1.15 7.04 21.21
CA SER A 118 -2.59 7.34 21.12
C SER A 118 -3.30 6.79 19.88
N CYS A 119 -2.65 5.88 19.14
CA CYS A 119 -3.15 5.40 17.85
C CYS A 119 -4.38 4.50 18.03
N PRO A 120 -5.57 4.90 17.52
CA PRO A 120 -6.78 4.09 17.62
C PRO A 120 -6.69 2.79 16.81
N MET A 121 -5.86 2.78 15.76
CA MET A 121 -5.68 1.64 14.85
C MET A 121 -4.58 0.67 15.30
N TYR A 122 -4.11 0.73 16.55
CA TYR A 122 -2.93 -0.02 17.00
C TYR A 122 -3.10 -1.53 16.81
N THR A 123 -4.23 -2.08 17.25
CA THR A 123 -4.49 -3.52 17.23
C THR A 123 -4.53 -4.03 15.79
N GLU A 124 -5.25 -3.33 14.91
CA GLU A 124 -5.37 -3.63 13.49
C GLU A 124 -4.03 -3.48 12.78
N CYS A 125 -3.23 -2.47 13.15
CA CYS A 125 -1.89 -2.23 12.62
C CYS A 125 -0.92 -3.37 12.99
N VAL A 126 -0.92 -3.81 14.25
CA VAL A 126 -0.13 -4.96 14.71
C VAL A 126 -0.59 -6.25 14.04
N TYR A 127 -1.89 -6.46 13.88
CA TYR A 127 -2.45 -7.59 13.16
C TYR A 127 -1.97 -7.63 11.71
N GLY A 128 -2.09 -6.52 10.99
CA GLY A 128 -1.66 -6.44 9.60
C GLY A 128 -0.16 -6.62 9.44
N LEU A 129 0.64 -6.01 10.33
CA LEU A 129 2.09 -6.18 10.35
C LEU A 129 2.47 -7.67 10.45
N LYS A 130 1.90 -8.39 11.42
CA LYS A 130 2.16 -9.82 11.61
C LYS A 130 1.68 -10.65 10.42
N ARG A 131 0.53 -10.31 9.84
CA ARG A 131 -0.02 -11.00 8.66
C ARG A 131 0.90 -10.84 7.44
N VAL A 132 1.26 -9.62 7.10
CA VAL A 132 2.17 -9.28 5.98
C VAL A 132 3.53 -9.93 6.19
N ALA A 133 4.10 -9.79 7.39
CA ALA A 133 5.41 -10.38 7.71
C ALA A 133 5.40 -11.90 7.55
N ARG A 134 4.38 -12.59 8.09
CA ARG A 134 4.23 -14.04 7.95
C ARG A 134 4.13 -14.46 6.49
N GLU A 135 3.30 -13.77 5.72
CA GLU A 135 3.09 -14.09 4.30
C GLU A 135 4.37 -13.89 3.46
N MET A 136 5.18 -12.90 3.81
CA MET A 136 6.45 -12.62 3.14
C MET A 136 7.64 -13.42 3.70
N GLY A 137 7.41 -14.23 4.74
CA GLY A 137 8.43 -15.01 5.43
C GLY A 137 9.43 -14.16 6.21
N ILE A 138 9.02 -12.99 6.70
CA ILE A 138 9.82 -12.05 7.48
C ILE A 138 9.53 -12.27 8.96
N LYS A 139 10.58 -12.48 9.76
CA LYS A 139 10.44 -12.62 11.21
C LYS A 139 10.23 -11.24 11.83
N VAL A 140 9.07 -11.06 12.45
CA VAL A 140 8.81 -9.95 13.38
C VAL A 140 8.69 -10.56 14.78
N GLY A 141 9.38 -9.97 15.76
CA GLY A 141 9.33 -10.42 17.14
C GLY A 141 7.94 -10.26 17.75
N ASN A 142 7.81 -10.60 19.04
CA ASN A 142 6.58 -10.31 19.78
C ASN A 142 6.43 -8.81 19.99
N ILE A 143 5.20 -8.34 19.87
CA ILE A 143 4.79 -6.96 20.13
C ILE A 143 3.77 -7.07 21.25
N ASP A 144 4.16 -6.64 22.44
CA ASP A 144 3.29 -6.55 23.61
C ASP A 144 2.62 -5.17 23.68
N GLU A 145 1.91 -4.89 24.77
CA GLU A 145 1.26 -3.58 24.96
C GLU A 145 2.27 -2.45 25.20
N ASN A 146 3.43 -2.75 25.82
CA ASN A 146 4.50 -1.77 26.04
C ASN A 146 5.11 -1.27 24.73
N GLY A 147 5.12 -2.13 23.69
CA GLY A 147 5.55 -1.78 22.34
C GLY A 147 4.84 -0.56 21.75
N ARG A 148 3.63 -0.23 22.23
CA ARG A 148 2.91 0.99 21.86
C ARG A 148 3.67 2.25 22.25
N PHE A 149 4.19 2.32 23.47
CA PHE A 149 4.94 3.49 23.97
C PHE A 149 6.31 3.60 23.32
N GLU A 150 6.93 2.47 22.96
CA GLU A 150 8.20 2.43 22.22
C GLU A 150 8.08 2.68 20.72
N ARG A 151 6.85 2.91 20.23
CA ARG A 151 6.50 3.04 18.80
C ARG A 151 6.94 1.84 17.97
N LEU A 152 6.97 0.66 18.59
CA LEU A 152 7.52 -0.57 18.03
C LEU A 152 6.83 -0.98 16.71
N PRO A 153 5.49 -0.91 16.55
CA PRO A 153 4.87 -1.25 15.26
C PRO A 153 5.36 -0.38 14.10
N SER A 154 5.59 0.92 14.34
CA SER A 154 6.10 1.83 13.29
C SER A 154 7.49 1.41 12.85
N LYS A 155 8.37 1.09 13.80
CA LYS A 155 9.73 0.60 13.53
C LYS A 155 9.71 -0.73 12.77
N LEU A 156 8.83 -1.64 13.16
CA LEU A 156 8.72 -2.96 12.53
C LEU A 156 8.12 -2.89 11.12
N TRP A 157 7.17 -1.97 10.86
CA TRP A 157 6.68 -1.73 9.50
C TRP A 157 7.80 -1.28 8.57
N ASN A 158 8.66 -0.35 9.01
CA ASN A 158 9.83 0.05 8.22
C ASN A 158 10.74 -1.14 7.91
N ILE A 159 10.98 -2.03 8.89
CA ILE A 159 11.78 -3.24 8.70
C ILE A 159 11.11 -4.18 7.69
N VAL A 160 9.82 -4.45 7.83
CA VAL A 160 9.07 -5.35 6.95
C VAL A 160 9.08 -4.83 5.51
N ILE A 161 8.75 -3.55 5.31
CA ILE A 161 8.68 -2.94 3.97
C ILE A 161 10.06 -2.95 3.31
N ASN A 162 11.11 -2.58 4.04
CA ASN A 162 12.48 -2.62 3.52
C ASN A 162 12.92 -4.06 3.17
N ASN A 163 12.59 -5.05 4.00
CA ASN A 163 12.89 -6.45 3.70
C ASN A 163 12.13 -6.97 2.46
N ILE A 164 10.86 -6.58 2.30
CA ILE A 164 10.08 -6.88 1.09
C ILE A 164 10.78 -6.30 -0.13
N LEU A 165 11.14 -5.02 -0.05
CA LEU A 165 11.82 -4.31 -1.12
C LEU A 165 13.14 -5.00 -1.50
N VAL A 166 14.07 -5.17 -0.55
CA VAL A 166 15.39 -5.77 -0.79
C VAL A 166 15.27 -7.19 -1.37
N LYS A 167 14.35 -8.01 -0.85
CA LYS A 167 14.14 -9.38 -1.33
C LYS A 167 13.62 -9.45 -2.77
N HIS A 168 12.96 -8.39 -3.24
CA HIS A 168 12.30 -8.36 -4.55
C HIS A 168 12.90 -7.33 -5.50
N LEU A 169 13.87 -6.52 -5.08
CA LEU A 169 14.48 -5.46 -5.89
C LEU A 169 15.07 -6.03 -7.18
N ASN A 170 15.76 -7.17 -7.08
CA ASN A 170 16.34 -7.89 -8.21
C ASN A 170 15.29 -8.53 -9.14
N LYS A 171 14.02 -8.55 -8.73
CA LYS A 171 12.88 -9.09 -9.50
C LYS A 171 11.95 -7.97 -10.00
N LEU A 172 12.30 -6.71 -9.79
CA LEU A 172 11.54 -5.59 -10.31
C LEU A 172 11.59 -5.62 -11.84
N GLN A 173 10.43 -5.83 -12.46
CA GLN A 173 10.33 -5.94 -13.92
C GLN A 173 10.41 -4.57 -14.61
N SER A 174 9.93 -3.51 -13.95
CA SER A 174 9.99 -2.16 -14.48
C SER A 174 9.81 -1.14 -13.37
N ILE A 175 10.50 -0.01 -13.48
CA ILE A 175 10.22 1.20 -12.71
C ILE A 175 9.61 2.20 -13.67
N LYS A 176 8.33 2.54 -13.49
CA LYS A 176 7.70 3.59 -14.28
C LYS A 176 8.03 4.93 -13.61
N ILE A 177 8.99 5.64 -14.18
CA ILE A 177 9.37 6.98 -13.75
C ILE A 177 8.30 7.94 -14.31
N PRO A 178 7.46 8.58 -13.49
CA PRO A 178 6.56 9.61 -13.98
C PRO A 178 7.42 10.73 -14.57
N LEU A 179 7.17 11.06 -15.84
CA LEU A 179 7.74 12.26 -16.44
C LEU A 179 7.08 13.44 -15.74
N THR A 180 7.83 14.12 -14.88
CA THR A 180 7.49 15.50 -14.50
C THR A 180 7.73 16.35 -15.74
N VAL A 181 6.65 16.67 -16.45
CA VAL A 181 6.63 17.73 -17.46
C VAL A 181 6.15 19.01 -16.79
#